data_AF-A0A6H9LAR9-F1
#
_entry.id   AF-A0A6H9LAR9-F1
#
_cell.length_a   1.000
_cell.length_b   1.000
_cell.length_c   1.000
_cell.angle_alpha   90.00
_cell.angle_beta   90.00
_cell.angle_gamma   90.00
#
_symmetry.space_group_name_H-M   'P 1'
#
loop_
_entity.id
_entity.type
_entity.pdbx_description
1 polymer ?
#
loop_
_entity_poly.entity_id
_entity_poly.type
_entity_poly.pdbx_seq_one_letter_code
_entity_poly.pdbx_strand_id
1 'polypeptide(L)'
;MWHNMCPGSFGFGGWFIYQMFWIAFIVGGGYFLYRLIKNPDKEPIRSGSYSTYRADDCPKCNAPVEAAFLRCPECGHKLKHNCPGCGKIVKTHWQVCAYCEMDLKN
;
A
#
# COMPACT_ATOMS: atom_id res chain seq x y z
N MET A 1 44.37 59.80 13.53
CA MET A 1 44.70 58.68 12.63
C MET A 1 45.15 57.48 13.47
N TRP A 2 44.24 56.65 13.94
CA TRP A 2 44.47 55.23 14.27
C TRP A 2 43.10 54.55 14.20
N HIS A 3 42.63 54.42 12.96
CA HIS A 3 41.52 53.57 12.61
C HIS A 3 41.96 52.11 12.71
N ASN A 4 41.09 51.29 13.30
CA ASN A 4 40.77 49.93 12.86
C ASN A 4 41.94 48.95 12.68
N MET A 5 42.18 48.14 13.71
CA MET A 5 42.52 46.72 13.56
C MET A 5 42.14 45.96 14.84
N CYS A 6 41.00 45.26 14.83
CA CYS A 6 40.73 44.14 15.74
C CYS A 6 41.10 42.85 15.00
N PRO A 7 42.16 42.11 15.39
CA PRO A 7 42.39 40.77 14.87
C PRO A 7 41.53 39.78 15.67
N GLY A 8 40.67 39.05 14.97
CA GLY A 8 39.83 38.03 15.58
C GLY A 8 40.67 36.88 16.17
N SER A 9 40.12 36.19 17.17
CA SER A 9 40.56 34.86 17.61
C SER A 9 39.47 34.17 18.43
N PHE A 10 38.34 33.84 17.80
CA PHE A 10 37.50 32.73 18.30
C PHE A 10 38.16 31.42 17.86
N GLY A 11 39.18 31.01 18.60
CA GLY A 11 39.82 29.71 18.46
C GLY A 11 38.95 28.62 19.07
N PHE A 12 37.95 28.14 18.34
CA PHE A 12 37.34 26.83 18.60
C PHE A 12 37.72 25.91 17.45
N GLY A 13 38.84 25.21 17.66
CA GLY A 13 39.59 24.45 16.66
C GLY A 13 38.79 23.38 15.94
N GLY A 14 39.35 22.91 14.83
CA GLY A 14 38.74 21.93 13.91
C GLY A 14 38.16 20.66 14.54
N TRP A 15 38.48 20.35 15.79
CA TRP A 15 37.83 19.30 16.59
C TRP A 15 36.34 19.59 16.87
N PHE A 16 35.96 20.83 17.20
CA PHE A 16 34.55 21.20 17.41
C PHE A 16 33.74 21.12 16.11
N ILE A 17 34.34 21.56 15.01
CA ILE A 17 33.75 21.48 13.67
C ILE A 17 33.59 20.00 13.28
N TYR A 18 34.60 19.18 13.51
CA TYR A 18 34.54 17.74 13.28
C TYR A 18 33.44 17.06 14.13
N GLN A 19 33.32 17.40 15.41
CA GLN A 19 32.28 16.90 16.30
C GLN A 19 30.87 17.27 15.80
N MET A 20 30.67 18.51 15.34
CA MET A 20 29.37 18.93 14.79
C MET A 20 29.04 18.20 13.48
N PHE A 21 30.02 18.00 12.60
CA PHE A 21 29.81 17.23 11.38
C PHE A 21 29.54 15.75 11.66
N TRP A 22 30.25 15.14 12.62
CA TRP A 22 30.07 13.73 12.96
C TRP A 22 28.71 13.48 13.61
N ILE A 23 28.26 14.37 14.51
CA ILE A 23 26.92 14.32 15.10
C ILE A 23 25.86 14.50 14.00
N ALA A 24 26.03 15.46 13.09
CA ALA A 24 25.10 15.65 11.98
C ALA A 24 25.05 14.43 11.05
N PHE A 25 26.17 13.73 10.84
CA PHE A 25 26.24 12.53 10.01
C PHE A 25 25.60 11.31 10.67
N ILE A 26 25.82 11.12 11.97
CA ILE A 26 25.20 10.03 12.75
C ILE A 26 23.71 10.27 12.94
N VAL A 27 23.32 11.49 13.32
CA VAL A 27 21.91 11.84 13.52
C VAL A 27 21.19 11.92 12.18
N GLY A 28 21.78 12.53 11.16
CA GLY A 28 21.19 12.64 9.83
C GLY A 28 21.11 11.28 9.11
N GLY A 29 22.19 10.50 9.11
CA GLY A 29 22.23 9.16 8.54
C GLY A 29 21.34 8.18 9.30
N GLY A 30 21.36 8.20 10.63
CA GLY A 30 20.47 7.41 11.48
C GLY A 30 19.01 7.81 11.33
N TYR A 31 18.70 9.11 11.23
CA TYR A 31 17.34 9.60 10.98
C TYR A 31 16.86 9.23 9.57
N PHE A 32 17.74 9.26 8.56
CA PHE A 32 17.44 8.83 7.21
C PHE A 32 17.17 7.32 7.14
N LEU A 33 18.03 6.49 7.73
CA LEU A 33 17.81 5.05 7.86
C LEU A 33 16.55 4.74 8.68
N TYR A 34 16.32 5.46 9.77
CA TYR A 34 15.08 5.35 10.55
C TYR A 34 13.85 5.69 9.70
N ARG A 35 13.92 6.72 8.84
CA ARG A 35 12.83 7.06 7.92
C ARG A 35 12.66 6.03 6.81
N LEU A 36 13.73 5.40 6.35
CA LEU A 36 13.68 4.32 5.36
C LEU A 36 13.11 3.02 5.96
N ILE A 37 13.48 2.65 7.19
CA ILE A 37 13.00 1.44 7.88
C ILE A 37 11.59 1.64 8.44
N LYS A 38 11.24 2.86 8.89
CA LYS A 38 9.93 3.23 9.42
C LYS A 38 8.97 3.79 8.36
N ASN A 39 9.35 3.74 7.10
CA ASN A 39 8.40 3.71 6.00
C ASN A 39 8.28 2.27 5.49
N PRO A 40 7.96 1.27 6.36
CA PRO A 40 7.40 0.05 5.82
C PRO A 40 6.14 0.53 5.14
N ASP A 41 6.07 0.26 3.85
CA ASP A 41 4.84 0.02 3.13
C ASP A 41 3.74 -0.27 4.14
N LYS A 42 2.92 0.76 4.40
CA LYS A 42 1.50 0.52 4.53
C LYS A 42 1.08 -0.07 3.19
N GLU A 43 1.42 -1.33 2.98
CA GLU A 43 0.44 -2.27 2.53
C GLU A 43 -0.50 -2.42 3.74
N PRO A 44 -1.60 -1.64 3.83
CA PRO A 44 -2.77 -2.34 4.29
C PRO A 44 -2.90 -3.46 3.29
N ILE A 45 -2.75 -4.70 3.75
CA ILE A 45 -3.24 -5.85 3.02
C ILE A 45 -4.71 -5.51 2.73
N ARG A 46 -4.97 -4.92 1.56
CA ARG A 46 -6.28 -4.88 0.95
C ARG A 46 -6.43 -6.27 0.32
N SER A 47 -6.40 -7.30 1.17
CA SER A 47 -6.95 -8.63 0.92
C SER A 47 -8.48 -8.54 0.89
N GLY A 48 -8.98 -7.58 0.13
CA GLY A 48 -10.21 -7.71 -0.58
C GLY A 48 -9.76 -7.83 -2.02
N SER A 49 -9.42 -9.04 -2.42
CA SER A 49 -9.26 -9.41 -3.81
C SER A 49 -10.62 -9.27 -4.51
N TYR A 50 -11.20 -8.08 -4.57
CA TYR A 50 -12.20 -7.78 -5.56
C TYR A 50 -11.43 -7.82 -6.87
N SER A 51 -11.52 -8.96 -7.55
CA SER A 51 -10.98 -9.11 -8.88
C SER A 51 -11.28 -7.84 -9.64
N THR A 52 -10.25 -7.30 -10.29
CA THR A 52 -10.39 -6.56 -11.52
C THR A 52 -11.08 -7.47 -12.55
N TYR A 53 -12.35 -7.82 -12.30
CA TYR A 53 -13.34 -7.65 -13.32
C TYR A 53 -13.25 -6.16 -13.59
N ARG A 54 -12.58 -5.83 -14.69
CA ARG A 54 -12.88 -4.59 -15.38
C ARG A 54 -14.42 -4.52 -15.41
N ALA A 55 -14.97 -3.32 -15.24
CA ALA A 55 -16.39 -3.12 -15.52
C ALA A 55 -16.57 -3.36 -17.03
N ASP A 56 -16.60 -4.64 -17.39
CA ASP A 56 -16.71 -5.17 -18.72
C ASP A 56 -18.16 -5.57 -18.84
N ASP A 57 -18.73 -5.16 -19.96
CA ASP A 57 -20.10 -5.43 -20.31
C ASP A 57 -20.44 -6.92 -20.12
N CYS A 58 -21.69 -7.18 -19.76
CA CYS A 58 -22.13 -8.55 -19.50
C CYS A 58 -21.87 -9.43 -20.73
N PRO A 59 -21.19 -10.58 -20.61
CA PRO A 59 -20.83 -11.42 -21.78
C PRO A 59 -22.03 -12.00 -22.53
N LYS A 60 -23.24 -11.93 -21.96
CA LYS A 60 -24.47 -12.38 -22.59
C LYS A 60 -25.23 -11.28 -23.35
N CYS A 61 -25.30 -10.08 -22.80
CA CYS A 61 -26.14 -9.01 -23.34
C CYS A 61 -25.39 -7.72 -23.63
N ASN A 62 -24.09 -7.66 -23.35
CA ASN A 62 -23.24 -6.48 -23.42
C ASN A 62 -23.80 -5.26 -22.68
N ALA A 63 -24.62 -5.48 -21.65
CA ALA A 63 -25.09 -4.41 -20.80
C ALA A 63 -23.98 -3.96 -19.84
N PRO A 64 -23.90 -2.66 -19.50
CA PRO A 64 -22.91 -2.17 -18.55
C PRO A 64 -23.18 -2.77 -17.18
N VAL A 65 -22.17 -3.45 -16.62
CA VAL A 65 -22.27 -4.07 -15.29
C VAL A 65 -21.15 -3.57 -14.40
N GLU A 66 -21.52 -3.08 -13.22
CA GLU A 66 -20.56 -2.76 -12.20
C GLU A 66 -20.05 -4.05 -11.57
N ALA A 67 -18.78 -4.06 -11.19
CA ALA A 67 -18.21 -5.25 -10.59
C ALA A 67 -18.83 -5.57 -9.19
N ALA A 68 -19.68 -4.70 -8.62
CA ALA A 68 -20.41 -4.96 -7.38
C ALA A 68 -21.64 -5.85 -7.62
N PHE A 69 -22.11 -5.96 -8.87
CA PHE A 69 -23.31 -6.72 -9.20
C PHE A 69 -23.06 -8.23 -9.17
N LEU A 70 -24.00 -8.95 -8.53
CA LEU A 70 -24.01 -10.41 -8.45
C LEU A 70 -24.69 -11.06 -9.66
N ARG A 71 -25.68 -10.35 -10.23
CA ARG A 71 -26.39 -10.70 -11.45
C ARG A 71 -26.54 -9.47 -12.33
N CYS A 72 -26.53 -9.68 -13.64
CA CYS A 72 -26.84 -8.62 -14.60
C CYS A 72 -28.31 -8.18 -14.45
N PRO A 73 -28.63 -6.88 -14.37
CA PRO A 73 -30.01 -6.40 -14.26
C PRO A 73 -30.81 -6.60 -15.55
N GLU A 74 -30.15 -6.55 -16.71
CA GLU A 74 -30.82 -6.68 -18.02
C GLU A 74 -31.17 -8.12 -18.39
N CYS A 75 -30.26 -9.08 -18.15
CA CYS A 75 -30.44 -10.46 -18.58
C CYS A 75 -30.52 -11.49 -17.43
N GLY A 76 -30.30 -11.08 -16.18
CA GLY A 76 -30.29 -11.97 -15.02
C GLY A 76 -29.09 -12.94 -14.96
N HIS A 77 -28.11 -12.82 -15.86
CA HIS A 77 -26.94 -13.70 -15.88
C HIS A 77 -26.12 -13.56 -14.59
N LYS A 78 -25.75 -14.69 -13.97
CA LYS A 78 -24.93 -14.71 -12.74
C LYS A 78 -23.49 -14.35 -13.08
N LEU A 79 -23.02 -13.23 -12.55
CA LEU A 79 -21.65 -12.75 -12.72
C LEU A 79 -20.73 -13.33 -11.64
N LYS A 80 -21.28 -13.57 -10.44
CA LYS A 80 -20.54 -14.07 -9.28
C LYS A 80 -21.27 -15.23 -8.62
N HIS A 81 -20.50 -16.15 -8.06
CA HIS A 81 -21.01 -17.33 -7.35
C HIS A 81 -20.97 -17.10 -5.83
N ASN A 82 -21.99 -17.58 -5.13
CA ASN A 82 -22.02 -17.66 -3.68
C ASN A 82 -21.71 -19.09 -3.25
N CYS A 83 -21.02 -19.25 -2.13
CA CYS A 83 -20.79 -20.56 -1.54
C CYS A 83 -22.12 -21.11 -0.98
N PRO A 84 -22.54 -22.34 -1.32
CA PRO A 84 -23.78 -22.92 -0.82
C PRO A 84 -23.75 -23.21 0.70
N GLY A 85 -22.57 -23.40 1.29
CA GLY A 85 -22.43 -23.70 2.72
C GLY A 85 -22.53 -22.49 3.64
N CYS A 86 -21.95 -21.35 3.23
CA CYS A 86 -21.90 -20.16 4.09
C CYS A 86 -22.59 -18.91 3.50
N GLY A 87 -23.08 -18.98 2.26
CA GLY A 87 -23.73 -17.87 1.57
C GLY A 87 -22.80 -16.72 1.16
N LYS A 88 -21.51 -16.76 1.54
CA LYS A 88 -20.54 -15.71 1.19
C LYS A 88 -20.19 -15.75 -0.29
N ILE A 89 -19.89 -14.57 -0.84
CA ILE A 89 -19.48 -14.40 -2.24
C ILE A 89 -18.09 -15.00 -2.39
N VAL A 90 -17.97 -15.96 -3.29
CA VAL A 90 -16.71 -16.64 -3.62
C VAL A 90 -16.38 -16.39 -5.09
N LYS A 91 -15.09 -16.45 -5.42
CA LYS A 91 -14.67 -16.29 -6.81
C LYS A 91 -14.91 -17.57 -7.58
N THR A 92 -15.27 -17.43 -8.84
CA THR A 92 -15.60 -18.55 -9.75
C THR A 92 -14.45 -19.52 -9.99
N HIS A 93 -13.20 -19.11 -9.75
CA HIS A 93 -12.01 -19.97 -9.93
C HIS A 93 -11.57 -20.72 -8.66
N TRP A 94 -12.26 -20.54 -7.53
CA TRP A 94 -11.90 -21.19 -6.27
C TRP A 94 -12.45 -22.62 -6.23
N GLN A 95 -11.59 -23.59 -5.90
CA GLN A 95 -11.99 -24.98 -5.70
C GLN A 95 -12.64 -25.19 -4.32
N VAL A 96 -12.18 -24.44 -3.31
CA VAL A 96 -12.61 -24.55 -1.91
C VAL A 96 -12.95 -23.17 -1.36
N CYS A 97 -13.98 -23.06 -0.54
CA CYS A 97 -14.38 -21.80 0.10
C CYS A 97 -13.41 -21.43 1.24
N ALA A 98 -12.78 -20.25 1.16
CA ALA A 98 -11.87 -19.76 2.20
C ALA A 98 -12.53 -19.41 3.55
N TYR A 99 -13.86 -19.48 3.65
CA TYR A 99 -14.60 -19.12 4.87
C TYR A 99 -15.18 -20.32 5.61
N CYS A 100 -15.56 -21.37 4.87
CA CYS A 100 -16.18 -22.56 5.45
C CYS A 100 -15.55 -23.86 4.96
N GLU A 101 -14.44 -23.78 4.22
CA GLU A 101 -13.65 -24.92 3.72
C GLU A 101 -14.45 -25.91 2.86
N MET A 102 -15.63 -25.50 2.41
CA MET A 102 -16.50 -26.32 1.56
C MET A 102 -16.01 -26.32 0.12
N ASP A 103 -15.97 -27.50 -0.51
CA ASP A 103 -15.70 -27.66 -1.94
C ASP A 103 -16.80 -26.97 -2.78
N LEU A 104 -16.36 -26.13 -3.72
CA LEU A 104 -17.22 -25.38 -4.64
C LEU A 104 -17.35 -26.05 -6.01
N LYS A 105 -16.55 -27.11 -6.25
CA LYS A 105 -16.54 -27.88 -7.48
C LYS A 105 -17.58 -29.00 -7.38
N ASN A 106 -18.77 -28.78 -7.92
CA ASN A 106 -19.73 -29.86 -8.16
C ASN A 106 -20.27 -29.78 -9.59
#